data_AF-A0A3D3GE76-F1
#
_entry.id   AF-A0A3D3GE76-F1
#
_cell.length_a   1.000
_cell.length_b   1.000
_cell.length_c   1.000
_cell.angle_alpha   90.00
_cell.angle_beta   90.00
_cell.angle_gamma   90.00
#
_symmetry.space_group_name_H-M   'P 1'
#
loop_
_entity.id
_entity.type
_entity.pdbx_description
1 polymer ?
#
loop_
_entity_poly.entity_id
_entity_poly.type
_entity_poly.pdbx_seq_one_letter_code
_entity_poly.pdbx_strand_id
1 'polypeptide(L)'
;MVEQTSTKLREREEGKRQEEERKAEEVVKITISKDAEVNLVRILERVNDGFEAGRINRQELASWALMRFAEDCADDTIRSIRMEYFDEMAFLESILKKSKESGKLPPEIKNALKQHMGIENQAKRPVKKTLTTSYTNDVVMGNEQGQAKT
;
A
#
# COMPACT_ATOMS: atom_id res chain seq x y z
N MET A 1 60.82 14.67 -12.41
CA MET A 1 59.78 13.65 -12.15
C MET A 1 58.58 14.18 -11.35
N VAL A 2 58.54 15.44 -10.91
CA VAL A 2 57.42 16.00 -10.10
C VAL A 2 56.29 16.58 -10.97
N GLU A 3 56.60 17.05 -12.19
CA GLU A 3 55.61 17.59 -13.13
C GLU A 3 54.64 16.52 -13.66
N GLN A 4 55.12 15.32 -13.96
CA GLN A 4 54.30 14.24 -14.50
C GLN A 4 53.24 13.71 -13.52
N THR A 5 53.45 13.92 -12.22
CA THR A 5 52.51 13.52 -11.16
C THR A 5 51.40 14.55 -11.00
N SER A 6 51.69 15.84 -11.23
CA SER A 6 50.71 16.93 -11.11
C SER A 6 49.71 16.95 -12.27
N THR A 7 50.15 16.61 -13.49
CA THR A 7 49.25 16.55 -14.67
C THR A 7 48.26 15.39 -14.57
N LYS A 8 48.70 14.22 -14.12
CA LYS A 8 47.83 13.03 -13.94
C LYS A 8 46.76 13.20 -12.85
N LEU A 9 47.04 14.03 -11.83
CA LEU A 9 46.06 14.34 -10.77
C LEU A 9 44.97 15.30 -11.28
N ARG A 10 45.34 16.31 -12.09
CA ARG A 10 44.38 17.23 -12.73
C ARG A 10 43.47 16.53 -13.75
N GLU A 11 44.02 15.68 -14.61
CA GLU A 11 43.23 14.92 -15.59
C GLU A 11 42.22 13.97 -14.91
N ARG A 12 42.55 13.43 -13.74
CA ARG A 12 41.66 12.56 -12.96
C ARG A 12 40.54 13.34 -12.24
N GLU A 13 40.81 14.55 -11.80
CA GLU A 13 39.79 15.44 -11.21
C GLU A 13 38.86 16.03 -12.26
N GLU A 14 39.38 16.40 -13.44
CA GLU A 14 38.58 16.87 -14.58
C GLU A 14 37.69 15.76 -15.15
N GLY A 15 38.19 14.51 -15.26
CA GLY A 15 37.39 13.37 -15.68
C GLY A 15 36.24 13.03 -14.70
N LYS A 16 36.47 13.16 -13.40
CA LYS A 16 35.41 12.99 -12.39
C LYS A 16 34.37 14.10 -12.44
N ARG A 17 34.80 15.36 -12.62
CA ARG A 17 33.89 16.50 -12.80
C ARG A 17 33.03 16.36 -14.06
N GLN A 18 33.61 15.92 -15.18
CA GLN A 18 32.86 15.68 -16.41
C GLN A 18 31.88 14.51 -16.31
N GLU A 19 32.21 13.48 -15.52
CA GLU A 19 31.29 12.36 -15.27
C GLU A 19 30.14 12.74 -14.33
N GLU A 20 30.38 13.61 -13.34
CA GLU A 20 29.35 14.21 -12.49
C GLU A 20 28.46 15.19 -13.27
N GLU A 21 29.04 16.02 -14.15
CA GLU A 21 28.29 16.90 -15.06
C GLU A 21 27.43 16.12 -16.06
N ARG A 22 27.96 15.02 -16.63
CA ARG A 22 27.18 14.15 -17.54
C ARG A 22 26.02 13.43 -16.85
N LYS A 23 26.15 13.11 -15.56
CA LYS A 23 25.04 12.57 -14.77
C LYS A 23 24.01 13.64 -14.39
N ALA A 24 24.41 14.90 -14.30
CA ALA A 24 23.50 16.03 -14.04
C ALA A 24 22.60 16.37 -15.25
N GLU A 25 23.00 16.00 -16.46
CA GLU A 25 22.27 16.33 -17.69
C GLU A 25 21.34 15.24 -18.23
N GLU A 26 21.16 14.11 -17.53
CA GLU A 26 20.17 13.11 -17.93
C GLU A 26 18.75 13.58 -17.57
N VAL A 27 18.24 14.52 -18.37
CA VAL A 27 16.89 15.06 -18.22
C VAL A 27 15.88 14.03 -18.73
N VAL A 28 15.18 13.39 -17.79
CA VAL A 28 14.09 12.46 -18.09
C VAL A 28 12.78 13.23 -18.30
N LYS A 29 12.08 12.95 -19.40
CA LYS A 29 10.74 13.51 -19.66
C LYS A 29 9.68 12.65 -18.97
N ILE A 30 8.89 13.27 -18.10
CA ILE A 30 7.71 12.66 -17.49
C ILE A 30 6.44 13.28 -18.08
N THR A 31 5.40 12.48 -18.26
CA THR A 31 4.06 12.97 -18.60
C THR A 31 3.23 13.00 -17.33
N ILE A 32 2.63 14.14 -17.04
CA ILE A 32 1.77 14.34 -15.87
C ILE A 32 0.40 14.83 -16.30
N SER A 33 -0.60 14.69 -15.43
CA SER A 33 -1.94 15.23 -15.69
C SER A 33 -1.92 16.76 -15.72
N LYS A 34 -2.90 17.34 -16.41
CA LYS A 34 -3.05 18.81 -16.49
C LYS A 34 -3.25 19.43 -15.11
N ASP A 35 -3.98 18.76 -14.23
CA ASP A 35 -4.23 19.23 -12.87
C ASP A 35 -2.96 19.24 -12.02
N ALA A 36 -2.10 18.23 -12.17
CA ALA A 36 -0.80 18.20 -11.50
C ALA A 36 0.10 19.36 -11.95
N GLU A 37 0.13 19.66 -13.26
CA GLU A 37 0.87 20.81 -13.80
C GLU A 37 0.38 22.15 -13.25
N VAL A 38 -0.95 22.36 -13.19
CA VAL A 38 -1.52 23.59 -12.62
C VAL A 38 -1.11 23.78 -11.16
N ASN A 39 -1.10 22.69 -10.37
CA ASN A 39 -0.67 22.75 -8.98
C ASN A 39 0.84 23.03 -8.86
N LEU A 40 1.67 22.45 -9.73
CA LEU A 40 3.11 22.71 -9.74
C LEU A 40 3.41 24.18 -10.03
N VAL A 41 2.73 24.79 -11.00
CA VAL A 41 2.88 26.22 -11.33
C VAL A 41 2.49 27.11 -10.15
N ARG A 42 1.37 26.82 -9.47
CA ARG A 42 0.95 27.57 -8.27
C ARG A 42 1.98 27.51 -7.15
N ILE A 43 2.63 26.37 -6.96
CA ILE A 43 3.70 26.22 -5.97
C ILE A 43 4.94 26.99 -6.42
N LEU A 44 5.29 26.94 -7.71
CA LEU A 44 6.43 27.66 -8.29
C LEU A 44 6.31 29.18 -8.10
N GLU A 45 5.12 29.74 -8.31
CA GLU A 45 4.84 31.16 -8.05
C GLU A 45 5.08 31.51 -6.58
N ARG A 46 4.56 30.71 -5.65
CA ARG A 46 4.73 30.92 -4.20
C ARG A 46 6.17 30.78 -3.73
N VAL A 47 6.93 29.86 -4.32
CA VAL A 47 8.35 29.65 -3.98
C VAL A 47 9.22 30.80 -4.49
N ASN A 48 8.89 31.35 -5.66
CA ASN A 48 9.61 32.48 -6.24
C ASN A 48 9.13 33.85 -5.72
N ASP A 49 7.99 33.91 -5.01
CA ASP A 49 7.48 35.15 -4.44
C ASP A 49 8.38 35.62 -3.28
N GLY A 50 8.89 36.84 -3.38
CA GLY A 50 9.83 37.42 -2.42
C GLY A 50 11.24 36.81 -2.41
N PHE A 51 11.57 35.90 -3.34
CA PHE A 51 12.91 35.30 -3.45
C PHE A 51 13.75 35.97 -4.55
N GLU A 52 14.64 36.87 -4.14
CA GLU A 52 15.49 37.66 -5.06
C GLU A 52 16.85 37.01 -5.37
N ALA A 53 17.26 36.00 -4.60
CA ALA A 53 18.58 35.37 -4.71
C ALA A 53 18.72 34.34 -5.86
N GLY A 54 17.68 34.17 -6.67
CA GLY A 54 17.68 33.32 -7.86
C GLY A 54 16.30 32.74 -8.12
N ARG A 55 15.82 32.73 -9.37
CA ARG A 55 14.52 32.10 -9.67
C ARG A 55 14.68 30.61 -9.86
N ILE A 56 13.86 29.84 -9.13
CA ILE A 56 13.73 28.41 -9.33
C ILE A 56 12.89 28.18 -10.59
N ASN A 57 13.31 27.22 -11.41
CA ASN A 57 12.57 26.82 -12.60
C ASN A 57 11.62 25.63 -12.32
N ARG A 58 10.70 25.35 -13.25
CA ARG A 58 9.70 24.28 -13.08
C ARG A 58 10.34 22.89 -12.90
N GLN A 59 11.42 22.61 -13.63
CA GLN A 59 12.10 21.32 -13.60
C GLN A 59 12.80 21.10 -12.26
N GLU A 60 13.47 22.11 -11.73
CA GLU A 60 14.13 22.09 -10.42
C GLU A 60 13.12 21.85 -9.31
N LEU A 61 11.98 22.55 -9.33
CA LEU A 61 10.92 22.33 -8.35
C LEU A 61 10.35 20.91 -8.42
N ALA A 62 10.09 20.41 -9.63
CA ALA A 62 9.56 19.05 -9.83
C ALA A 62 10.56 17.98 -9.34
N SER A 63 11.84 18.12 -9.71
CA SER A 63 12.90 17.21 -9.27
C SER A 63 13.06 17.25 -7.74
N TRP A 64 13.07 18.44 -7.15
CA TRP A 64 13.14 18.60 -5.70
C TRP A 64 11.96 17.93 -4.99
N ALA A 65 10.74 18.14 -5.49
CA ALA A 65 9.54 17.55 -4.91
C ALA A 65 9.55 16.02 -4.99
N LEU A 66 9.99 15.44 -6.10
CA LEU A 66 10.10 13.98 -6.26
C LEU A 66 11.15 13.38 -5.34
N MET A 67 12.33 14.01 -5.23
CA MET A 67 13.38 13.56 -4.33
C MET A 67 12.93 13.64 -2.87
N ARG A 68 12.29 14.74 -2.49
CA ARG A 68 11.76 14.92 -1.14
C ARG A 68 10.65 13.93 -0.81
N PHE A 69 9.76 13.68 -1.77
CA PHE A 69 8.71 12.68 -1.63
C PHE A 69 9.30 11.28 -1.45
N ALA A 70 10.37 10.93 -2.17
CA ALA A 70 11.00 9.62 -2.05
C ALA A 70 11.61 9.38 -0.65
N GLU A 71 12.18 10.41 -0.02
CA GLU A 71 12.72 10.33 1.35
C GLU A 71 11.62 10.12 2.40
N ASP A 72 10.48 10.79 2.23
CA ASP A 72 9.37 10.77 3.19
C ASP A 72 8.28 9.72 2.86
N CYS A 73 8.47 8.91 1.80
CA CYS A 73 7.48 7.93 1.35
C CYS A 73 7.45 6.68 2.25
N ALA A 74 6.60 6.72 3.27
CA ALA A 74 6.34 5.60 4.16
C ALA A 74 5.40 4.53 3.57
N ASP A 75 5.40 3.34 4.16
CA ASP A 75 4.55 2.20 3.74
C ASP A 75 3.05 2.53 3.71
N ASP A 76 2.58 3.41 4.58
CA ASP A 76 1.18 3.86 4.59
C ASP A 76 0.84 4.73 3.38
N THR A 77 1.77 5.57 2.93
CA THR A 77 1.63 6.36 1.69
C THR A 77 1.61 5.42 0.49
N ILE A 78 2.49 4.41 0.47
CA ILE A 78 2.51 3.38 -0.59
C ILE A 78 1.18 2.62 -0.63
N ARG A 79 0.64 2.23 0.53
CA ARG A 79 -0.68 1.57 0.61
C ARG A 79 -1.78 2.48 0.06
N SER A 80 -1.76 3.76 0.41
CA SER A 80 -2.74 4.74 -0.06
C SER A 80 -2.69 4.89 -1.59
N ILE A 81 -1.49 5.00 -2.19
CA ILE A 81 -1.32 5.05 -3.64
C ILE A 81 -1.87 3.79 -4.30
N ARG A 82 -1.57 2.60 -3.74
CA ARG A 82 -2.08 1.33 -4.29
C ARG A 82 -3.59 1.24 -4.25
N MET A 83 -4.23 1.78 -3.22
CA MET A 83 -5.69 1.80 -3.10
C MET A 83 -6.33 2.78 -4.08
N GLU A 84 -5.75 3.97 -4.26
CA GLU A 84 -6.24 5.00 -5.18
C GLU A 84 -6.26 4.50 -6.64
N TYR A 85 -5.25 3.71 -7.02
CA TYR A 85 -5.10 3.17 -8.36
C TYR A 85 -5.35 1.66 -8.44
N PHE A 86 -6.14 1.10 -7.51
CA PHE A 86 -6.47 -0.31 -7.52
C PHE A 86 -7.49 -0.61 -8.63
N ASP A 87 -7.14 -1.51 -9.55
CA ASP A 87 -8.04 -2.03 -10.57
C ASP A 87 -8.49 -3.44 -10.17
N GLU A 88 -9.75 -3.56 -9.74
CA GLU A 88 -10.33 -4.83 -9.28
C GLU A 88 -10.33 -5.90 -10.38
N MET A 89 -10.54 -5.51 -11.64
CA MET A 89 -10.66 -6.42 -12.77
C MET A 89 -9.29 -6.97 -13.14
N ALA A 90 -8.29 -6.10 -13.28
CA ALA A 90 -6.90 -6.50 -13.51
C ALA A 90 -6.39 -7.39 -12.37
N PHE A 91 -6.77 -7.07 -11.12
CA PHE A 91 -6.42 -7.90 -9.98
C PHE A 91 -7.07 -9.29 -10.07
N LEU A 92 -8.36 -9.38 -10.36
CA LEU A 92 -9.08 -10.64 -10.50
C LEU A 92 -8.51 -11.50 -11.64
N GLU A 93 -8.18 -10.89 -12.78
CA GLU A 93 -7.49 -11.56 -13.89
C GLU A 93 -6.14 -12.13 -13.46
N SER A 94 -5.37 -11.37 -12.69
CA SER A 94 -4.08 -11.82 -12.16
C SER A 94 -4.25 -13.06 -11.26
N ILE A 95 -5.30 -13.10 -10.44
CA ILE A 95 -5.61 -14.25 -9.59
C ILE A 95 -6.04 -15.43 -10.45
N LEU A 96 -6.88 -15.20 -11.46
CA LEU A 96 -7.32 -16.24 -12.38
C LEU A 96 -6.12 -16.88 -13.09
N LYS A 97 -5.16 -16.08 -13.56
CA LYS A 97 -3.94 -16.56 -14.20
C LYS A 97 -3.13 -17.45 -13.24
N LYS A 98 -2.85 -16.98 -12.02
CA LYS A 98 -2.15 -17.78 -10.99
C LYS A 98 -2.90 -19.05 -10.61
N SER A 99 -4.23 -19.00 -10.60
CA SER A 99 -5.08 -20.15 -10.26
C SER A 99 -5.12 -21.18 -11.37
N LYS A 100 -5.04 -20.76 -12.64
CA LYS A 100 -4.88 -21.65 -13.80
C LYS A 100 -3.52 -22.35 -13.78
N GLU A 101 -2.46 -21.62 -13.44
CA GLU A 101 -1.09 -22.18 -13.34
C GLU A 101 -0.95 -23.18 -12.18
N SER A 102 -1.52 -22.86 -11.01
CA SER A 102 -1.45 -23.72 -9.82
C SER A 102 -2.56 -24.79 -9.75
N GLY A 103 -3.57 -24.69 -10.61
CA GLY A 103 -4.78 -25.53 -10.57
C GLY A 103 -5.66 -25.32 -9.33
N LYS A 104 -5.39 -24.31 -8.50
CA LYS A 104 -6.10 -24.06 -7.24
C LYS A 104 -6.53 -22.61 -7.16
N LEU A 105 -7.83 -22.40 -6.93
CA LEU A 105 -8.42 -21.10 -6.68
C LEU A 105 -8.39 -20.80 -5.17
N PRO A 106 -8.08 -19.56 -4.74
CA PRO A 106 -8.18 -19.16 -3.34
C PRO A 106 -9.58 -19.48 -2.76
N PRO A 107 -9.65 -19.95 -1.50
CA PRO A 107 -10.90 -20.40 -0.90
C PRO A 107 -11.95 -19.27 -0.81
N GLU A 108 -11.52 -18.02 -0.62
CA GLU A 108 -12.39 -16.84 -0.58
C GLU A 108 -13.14 -16.66 -1.91
N ILE A 109 -12.42 -16.74 -3.02
CA ILE A 109 -13.02 -16.60 -4.36
C ILE A 109 -13.87 -17.83 -4.69
N LYS A 110 -13.42 -19.04 -4.32
CA LYS A 110 -14.20 -20.26 -4.50
C LYS A 110 -15.54 -20.20 -3.76
N ASN A 111 -15.56 -19.65 -2.55
CA ASN A 111 -16.77 -19.47 -1.77
C ASN A 111 -17.66 -18.38 -2.36
N ALA A 112 -17.10 -17.25 -2.78
CA ALA A 112 -17.84 -16.19 -3.45
C ALA A 112 -18.51 -16.70 -4.75
N LEU A 113 -17.80 -17.50 -5.56
CA LEU A 113 -18.36 -18.12 -6.77
C LEU A 113 -19.48 -19.11 -6.44
N LYS A 114 -19.31 -19.96 -5.42
CA LYS A 114 -20.36 -20.90 -4.98
C LYS A 114 -21.62 -20.18 -4.51
N GLN A 115 -21.48 -19.12 -3.73
CA GLN A 115 -22.59 -18.27 -3.30
C GLN A 115 -23.29 -17.64 -4.50
N HIS A 116 -22.52 -17.09 -5.45
CA HIS A 116 -23.07 -16.46 -6.64
C HIS A 116 -23.78 -17.46 -7.58
N MET A 117 -23.36 -18.73 -7.60
CA MET A 117 -24.03 -19.80 -8.35
C MET A 117 -25.21 -20.44 -7.59
N GLY A 118 -25.57 -19.93 -6.41
CA GLY A 118 -26.64 -20.50 -5.58
C GLY A 118 -26.31 -21.89 -5.02
N ILE A 119 -25.04 -22.30 -5.07
CA ILE A 119 -24.52 -23.53 -4.45
C ILE A 119 -24.11 -23.20 -3.02
N GLU A 120 -25.02 -22.58 -2.28
CA GLU A 120 -24.82 -22.44 -0.86
C GLU A 120 -24.97 -23.84 -0.26
N ASN A 121 -23.89 -24.36 0.34
CA ASN A 121 -24.02 -25.44 1.30
C ASN A 121 -24.96 -24.88 2.38
N GLN A 122 -26.23 -25.28 2.35
CA GLN A 122 -27.14 -25.05 3.45
C GLN A 122 -26.43 -25.57 4.69
N ALA A 123 -25.86 -24.66 5.48
CA ALA A 123 -25.45 -24.98 6.83
C ALA A 123 -26.75 -25.42 7.48
N LYS A 124 -26.89 -26.74 7.70
CA LYS A 124 -28.05 -27.35 8.33
C LYS A 124 -28.32 -26.54 9.59
N ARG A 125 -29.38 -25.73 9.58
CA ARG A 125 -29.82 -24.99 10.76
C ARG A 125 -29.91 -26.03 11.88
N PRO A 126 -29.20 -25.87 13.02
CA PRO A 126 -29.31 -26.85 14.09
C PRO A 126 -30.77 -26.89 14.51
N VAL A 127 -31.38 -28.07 14.37
CA VAL A 127 -32.75 -28.34 14.83
C VAL A 127 -32.76 -28.02 16.32
N LYS A 128 -33.41 -26.92 16.72
CA LYS A 128 -33.63 -26.61 18.13
C LYS A 128 -34.46 -27.77 18.70
N LYS A 129 -33.84 -28.59 19.56
CA LYS A 129 -34.57 -29.59 20.34
C LYS A 129 -35.57 -28.84 21.21
N THR A 130 -36.86 -29.05 20.97
CA THR A 130 -37.94 -28.55 21.82
C THR A 130 -37.74 -29.08 23.22
N LEU A 131 -37.74 -28.21 24.23
CA LEU A 131 -37.73 -28.63 25.64
C LEU A 131 -39.01 -29.44 25.90
N THR A 132 -38.85 -30.72 26.27
CA THR A 132 -39.94 -31.52 26.82
C THR A 132 -40.10 -31.20 28.31
N THR A 133 -41.36 -31.00 28.72
CA THR A 133 -41.85 -30.59 30.05
C THR A 133 -41.69 -31.65 31.15
N SER A 134 -40.65 -32.48 31.10
CA SER A 134 -40.51 -33.63 32.01
C SER A 134 -39.41 -33.49 33.06
N TYR A 135 -38.72 -32.34 33.14
CA TYR A 135 -37.55 -32.15 34.02
C TYR A 135 -37.72 -31.08 35.11
N THR A 136 -38.94 -30.63 35.41
CA THR A 136 -39.14 -29.51 36.34
C THR A 136 -39.47 -29.92 37.78
N ASN A 137 -39.72 -31.20 38.10
CA ASN A 137 -40.23 -31.59 39.42
C ASN A 137 -39.41 -32.66 40.17
N ASP A 138 -38.08 -32.58 40.18
CA ASP A 138 -37.27 -33.47 41.06
C ASP A 138 -36.21 -32.74 41.91
N VAL A 139 -36.28 -31.41 42.04
CA VAL A 139 -35.29 -30.63 42.83
C VAL A 139 -35.91 -29.86 44.01
N VAL A 140 -37.18 -30.06 44.35
CA VAL A 140 -37.87 -29.26 45.40
C VAL A 140 -38.40 -30.08 46.58
N MET A 141 -38.02 -31.34 46.75
CA MET A 141 -38.41 -32.12 47.94
C MET A 141 -37.22 -32.89 48.51
N GLY A 142 -36.31 -32.20 49.22
CA GLY A 142 -35.19 -32.88 49.86
C GLY A 142 -34.39 -32.12 50.91
N ASN A 143 -34.70 -30.86 51.23
CA ASN A 143 -33.83 -30.03 52.09
C ASN A 143 -34.54 -29.40 53.30
N GLU A 144 -35.32 -30.18 54.06
CA GLU A 144 -35.92 -29.73 55.33
C GLU A 144 -35.81 -30.70 56.52
N GLN A 145 -34.80 -31.58 56.57
CA GLN A 145 -34.52 -32.33 57.81
C GLN A 145 -33.02 -32.45 58.11
N GLY A 146 -32.55 -31.73 59.14
CA GLY A 146 -31.32 -32.10 59.85
C GLY A 146 -30.34 -31.00 60.21
N GLN A 147 -30.75 -29.94 60.92
CA GLN A 147 -29.83 -29.22 61.82
C GLN A 147 -30.38 -29.26 63.25
N ALA A 148 -29.95 -30.28 64.00
CA ALA A 148 -29.98 -30.27 65.46
C ALA A 148 -28.78 -31.08 65.99
N LYS A 149 -28.00 -30.43 66.86
CA LYS A 149 -26.92 -30.94 67.73
C LYS A 149 -25.59 -31.18 67.00
N THR A 150 -24.50 -30.55 67.41
CA THR A 150 -23.92 -30.55 68.76
C THR A 150 -23.13 -29.27 68.99
#